data_AF-A0A846Z3I6-F1
#
_entry.id   AF-A0A846Z3I6-F1
#
_cell.length_a   1.000
_cell.length_b   1.000
_cell.length_c   1.000
_cell.angle_alpha   90.00
_cell.angle_beta   90.00
_cell.angle_gamma   90.00
#
_symmetry.space_group_name_H-M   'P 1'
#
loop_
_entity.id
_entity.type
_entity.pdbx_description
1 polymer ?
#
loop_
_entity_poly.entity_id
_entity_poly.type
_entity_poly.pdbx_seq_one_letter_code
_entity_poly.pdbx_strand_id
1 'polypeptide(L)'
;MLSTEYQRAEVALYGLTAEHREAVTERENLRRALRTAEEQFKEASLEPTEEQLGRRGHAERDPDRWTDGDVRDRQERRYRNRRDRADAERRRVADELERVAQHVAGHGRELRACWDVHLAGAWRIVHYYARREAGYLRSLARRNKNWPDVVELLEPFGPELPEWLTVPPDPETEEAP
;
A
#
# COMPACT_ATOMS: atom_id res chain seq x y z
N MET A 1 -26.33 -12.62 13.86
CA MET A 1 -25.82 -11.26 14.14
C MET A 1 -24.32 -11.32 13.92
N LEU A 2 -23.79 -10.54 12.98
CA LEU A 2 -22.34 -10.36 12.86
C LEU A 2 -21.85 -9.62 14.11
N SER A 3 -20.68 -10.00 14.65
CA SER A 3 -20.04 -9.29 15.75
C SER A 3 -19.89 -7.80 15.38
N THR A 4 -20.03 -6.90 16.35
CA THR A 4 -19.74 -5.46 16.21
C THR A 4 -18.33 -5.21 15.64
N GLU A 5 -17.40 -6.12 15.85
CA GLU A 5 -16.04 -6.07 15.31
C GLU A 5 -16.01 -6.31 13.80
N TYR A 6 -16.87 -7.19 13.29
CA TYR A 6 -16.98 -7.45 11.85
C TYR A 6 -17.52 -6.23 11.10
N GLN A 7 -18.52 -5.56 11.66
CA GLN A 7 -19.06 -4.33 11.06
C GLN A 7 -18.04 -3.18 11.07
N ARG A 8 -17.22 -3.08 12.12
CA ARG A 8 -16.11 -2.11 12.18
C ARG A 8 -15.03 -2.43 11.15
N ALA A 9 -14.67 -3.71 10.99
CA ALA A 9 -13.70 -4.15 9.98
C ALA A 9 -14.18 -3.87 8.55
N GLU A 10 -15.48 -4.04 8.28
CA GLU A 10 -16.07 -3.79 6.96
C GLU A 10 -16.01 -2.30 6.57
N VAL A 11 -16.40 -1.40 7.47
CA VAL A 11 -16.31 0.05 7.24
C VAL A 11 -14.85 0.49 7.10
N ALA A 12 -13.96 -0.05 7.93
CA ALA A 12 -12.52 0.22 7.84
C ALA A 12 -11.93 -0.24 6.50
N LEU A 13 -12.35 -1.41 5.98
CA LEU A 13 -11.86 -1.93 4.70
C LEU A 13 -12.20 -0.99 3.54
N TYR A 14 -13.42 -0.46 3.47
CA TYR A 14 -13.81 0.45 2.40
C TYR A 14 -13.05 1.79 2.44
N GLY A 15 -12.87 2.37 3.63
CA GLY A 15 -12.07 3.60 3.78
C GLY A 15 -10.60 3.36 3.42
N LEU A 16 -10.00 2.33 4.00
CA LEU A 16 -8.60 2.01 3.84
C LEU A 16 -8.23 1.60 2.40
N THR A 17 -9.14 0.95 1.68
CA THR A 17 -8.91 0.62 0.26
C THR A 17 -8.88 1.87 -0.63
N ALA A 18 -9.70 2.88 -0.35
CA ALA A 18 -9.67 4.16 -1.06
C ALA A 18 -8.36 4.91 -0.77
N GLU A 19 -8.02 5.07 0.51
CA GLU A 19 -6.78 5.71 0.95
C GLU A 19 -5.52 5.01 0.41
N HIS A 20 -5.52 3.66 0.36
CA HIS A 20 -4.44 2.89 -0.26
C HIS A 20 -4.29 3.18 -1.75
N ARG A 21 -5.41 3.26 -2.50
CA ARG A 21 -5.37 3.56 -3.94
C ARG A 21 -4.86 4.97 -4.22
N GLU A 22 -5.31 5.94 -3.42
CA GLU A 22 -4.83 7.32 -3.50
C GLU A 22 -3.33 7.39 -3.24
N ALA A 23 -2.85 6.78 -2.15
CA ALA A 23 -1.43 6.73 -1.80
C ALA A 23 -0.57 6.02 -2.87
N VAL A 24 -1.07 4.94 -3.48
CA VAL A 24 -0.37 4.28 -4.61
C VAL A 24 -0.28 5.20 -5.82
N THR A 25 -1.36 5.93 -6.14
CA THR A 25 -1.38 6.87 -7.26
C THR A 25 -0.40 8.02 -7.02
N GLU A 26 -0.42 8.59 -5.81
CA GLU A 26 0.50 9.64 -5.39
C GLU A 26 1.96 9.18 -5.47
N ARG A 27 2.27 7.96 -5.01
CA ARG A 27 3.61 7.37 -5.14
C ARG A 27 4.09 7.31 -6.59
N GLU A 28 3.23 6.91 -7.52
CA GLU A 28 3.59 6.86 -8.95
C GLU A 28 3.81 8.26 -9.54
N ASN A 29 3.03 9.25 -9.10
CA ASN A 29 3.24 10.65 -9.48
C ASN A 29 4.58 11.18 -8.93
N LEU A 30 4.91 10.90 -7.68
CA LEU A 30 6.19 11.26 -7.06
C LEU A 30 7.38 10.56 -7.74
N ARG A 31 7.23 9.30 -8.19
CA ARG A 31 8.25 8.63 -9.01
C ARG A 31 8.50 9.32 -10.35
N ARG A 32 7.46 9.84 -10.99
CA ARG A 32 7.60 10.66 -12.21
C ARG A 32 8.29 11.98 -11.89
N ALA A 33 7.83 12.68 -10.84
CA ALA A 33 8.42 13.93 -10.39
C ALA A 33 9.91 13.78 -10.03
N LEU A 34 10.30 12.68 -9.38
CA LEU A 34 11.68 12.40 -9.03
C LEU A 34 12.55 12.26 -10.29
N ARG A 35 12.09 11.51 -11.30
CA ARG A 35 12.80 11.39 -12.58
C ARG A 35 13.01 12.75 -13.24
N THR A 36 11.97 13.58 -13.27
CA THR A 36 12.07 14.95 -13.79
C THR A 36 13.05 15.81 -12.97
N ALA A 37 13.02 15.71 -11.65
CA ALA A 37 13.95 16.45 -10.78
C ALA A 37 15.41 15.96 -10.96
N GLU A 38 15.62 14.66 -11.18
CA GLU A 38 16.93 14.09 -11.51
C GLU A 38 17.45 14.58 -12.86
N GLU A 39 16.60 14.66 -13.88
CA GLU A 39 16.94 15.23 -15.19
C GLU A 39 17.32 16.71 -15.06
N GLN A 40 16.51 17.51 -14.35
CA GLN A 40 16.81 18.91 -14.08
C GLN A 40 18.12 19.09 -13.30
N PHE A 41 18.40 18.21 -12.32
CA PHE A 41 19.65 18.24 -11.58
C PHE A 41 20.85 17.88 -12.48
N LYS A 42 20.71 16.90 -13.37
CA LYS A 42 21.75 16.55 -14.35
C LYS A 42 22.05 17.73 -15.26
N GLU A 43 21.02 18.36 -15.83
CA GLU A 43 21.17 19.56 -16.66
C GLU A 43 21.78 20.73 -15.89
N ALA A 44 21.35 20.96 -14.64
CA ALA A 44 21.86 22.03 -13.81
C ALA A 44 23.33 21.81 -13.39
N SER A 45 23.77 20.55 -13.33
CA SER A 45 25.14 20.14 -12.97
C SER A 45 26.14 20.22 -14.12
N LEU A 46 25.68 20.48 -15.36
CA LEU A 46 26.58 20.74 -16.47
C LEU A 46 27.39 22.02 -16.20
N GLU A 47 28.70 21.93 -16.42
CA GLU A 47 29.60 23.06 -16.27
C GLU A 47 29.25 24.16 -17.29
N PRO A 48 29.22 25.43 -16.86
CA PRO A 48 28.98 26.53 -17.78
C PRO A 48 30.14 26.67 -18.77
N THR A 49 29.82 26.95 -20.03
CA THR A 49 30.86 27.25 -21.03
C THR A 49 31.42 28.66 -20.84
N GLU A 50 32.64 28.92 -21.32
CA GLU A 50 33.26 30.26 -21.29
C GLU A 50 32.36 31.33 -21.93
N GLU A 51 31.67 30.99 -23.03
CA GLU A 51 30.69 31.88 -23.67
C GLU A 51 29.50 32.21 -22.75
N GLN A 52 29.01 31.23 -21.99
CA GLN A 52 27.93 31.44 -21.02
C GLN A 52 28.37 32.28 -19.83
N LEU A 53 29.62 32.13 -19.39
CA LEU A 53 30.21 32.90 -18.30
C LEU A 53 30.47 34.36 -18.69
N GLY A 54 30.86 34.63 -19.94
CA GLY A 54 31.05 35.99 -20.48
C GLY A 54 29.75 36.70 -20.88
N ARG A 55 28.59 36.05 -20.76
CA ARG A 55 27.32 36.60 -21.24
C ARG A 55 26.84 37.76 -20.38
N ARG A 56 26.93 38.97 -20.94
CA ARG A 56 26.46 40.21 -20.31
C ARG A 56 24.95 40.38 -20.42
N GLY A 57 24.29 40.72 -19.31
CA GLY A 57 22.91 41.17 -19.28
C GLY A 57 22.77 42.62 -19.75
N HIS A 58 21.54 43.10 -19.91
CA HIS A 58 21.30 44.49 -20.37
C HIS A 58 21.91 45.55 -19.45
N ALA A 59 21.88 45.30 -18.13
CA ALA A 59 22.46 46.18 -17.12
C ALA A 59 24.00 46.14 -17.04
N GLU A 60 24.64 45.22 -17.76
CA GLU A 60 26.09 44.92 -17.69
C GLU A 60 26.81 45.28 -18.99
N ARG A 61 26.18 46.07 -19.85
CA ARG A 61 26.74 46.48 -21.14
C ARG A 61 27.86 47.51 -21.02
N ASP A 62 27.88 48.26 -19.94
CA ASP A 62 28.89 49.28 -19.67
C ASP A 62 30.15 48.63 -19.07
N PRO A 63 31.26 48.53 -19.83
CA PRO A 63 32.50 47.90 -19.36
C PRO A 63 33.24 48.74 -18.31
N ASP A 64 33.01 50.05 -18.26
CA ASP A 64 33.65 50.93 -17.27
C ASP A 64 33.05 50.74 -15.87
N ARG A 65 31.80 50.25 -15.82
CA ARG A 65 31.08 49.93 -14.58
C ARG A 65 31.15 48.44 -14.20
N TRP A 66 31.24 47.55 -15.18
CA TRP A 66 31.22 46.09 -14.96
C TRP A 66 32.38 45.43 -15.66
N THR A 67 33.36 44.97 -14.87
CA THR A 67 34.52 44.23 -15.39
C THR A 67 34.10 42.83 -15.86
N ASP A 68 34.89 42.22 -16.73
CA ASP A 68 34.64 40.83 -17.16
C ASP A 68 34.67 39.84 -15.98
N GLY A 69 35.50 40.12 -14.96
CA GLY A 69 35.55 39.35 -13.73
C GLY A 69 34.23 39.41 -12.94
N ASP A 70 33.65 40.61 -12.79
CA ASP A 70 32.36 40.77 -12.07
C ASP A 70 31.22 40.02 -12.77
N VAL A 71 31.19 40.05 -14.10
CA VAL A 71 30.19 39.35 -14.92
C VAL A 71 30.34 37.84 -14.75
N ARG A 72 31.58 37.34 -14.84
CA ARG A 72 31.91 35.91 -14.67
C ARG A 72 31.49 35.40 -13.30
N ASP A 73 31.91 36.08 -12.23
CA ASP A 73 31.59 35.70 -10.83
C ASP A 73 30.08 35.65 -10.60
N ARG A 74 29.34 36.59 -11.17
CA ARG A 74 27.87 36.59 -11.08
C ARG A 74 27.26 35.40 -11.82
N GLN A 75 27.72 35.10 -13.04
CA GLN A 75 27.23 33.94 -13.79
C GLN A 75 27.57 32.65 -13.05
N GLU A 76 28.80 32.45 -12.58
CA GLU A 76 29.19 31.28 -11.80
C GLU A 76 28.31 31.08 -10.56
N ARG A 77 28.03 32.15 -9.83
CA ARG A 77 27.08 32.12 -8.69
C ARG A 77 25.66 31.77 -9.12
N ARG A 78 25.19 32.27 -10.27
CA ARG A 78 23.87 31.91 -10.82
C ARG A 78 23.79 30.42 -11.15
N TYR A 79 24.83 29.85 -11.75
CA TYR A 79 24.91 28.42 -12.07
C TYR A 79 24.96 27.56 -10.80
N ARG A 80 25.76 27.95 -9.81
CA ARG A 80 25.77 27.31 -8.48
C ARG A 80 24.38 27.32 -7.84
N ASN A 81 23.74 28.48 -7.75
CA ASN A 81 22.39 28.62 -7.20
C ASN A 81 21.35 27.77 -7.95
N ARG A 82 21.48 27.64 -9.28
CA ARG A 82 20.59 26.78 -10.09
C ARG A 82 20.77 25.31 -9.72
N ARG A 83 22.02 24.85 -9.60
CA ARG A 83 22.36 23.48 -9.19
C ARG A 83 21.85 23.19 -7.78
N ASP A 84 22.08 24.09 -6.83
CA ASP A 84 21.66 23.93 -5.44
C ASP A 84 20.13 23.84 -5.32
N ARG A 85 19.39 24.65 -6.08
CA ARG A 85 17.93 24.58 -6.14
C ARG A 85 17.44 23.26 -6.73
N ALA A 86 18.06 22.80 -7.81
CA ALA A 86 17.71 21.51 -8.43
C ALA A 86 17.99 20.33 -7.49
N ASP A 87 19.11 20.37 -6.75
CA ASP A 87 19.43 19.35 -5.75
C ASP A 87 18.44 19.38 -4.58
N ALA A 88 18.09 20.57 -4.08
CA ALA A 88 17.12 20.72 -3.00
C ALA A 88 15.74 20.16 -3.40
N GLU A 89 15.27 20.45 -4.61
CA GLU A 89 14.00 19.92 -5.11
C GLU A 89 14.06 18.40 -5.29
N ARG A 90 15.15 17.87 -5.87
CA ARG A 90 15.37 16.42 -5.99
C ARG A 90 15.29 15.72 -4.63
N ARG A 91 15.98 16.25 -3.61
CA ARG A 91 15.96 15.69 -2.25
C ARG A 91 14.57 15.77 -1.64
N ARG A 92 13.90 16.92 -1.76
CA ARG A 92 12.52 17.09 -1.28
C ARG A 92 11.56 16.06 -1.86
N VAL A 93 11.61 15.84 -3.17
CA VAL A 93 10.74 14.86 -3.85
C VAL A 93 11.11 13.43 -3.45
N ALA A 94 12.39 13.13 -3.27
CA ALA A 94 12.85 11.82 -2.80
C ALA A 94 12.36 11.52 -1.37
N ASP A 95 12.47 12.48 -0.45
CA ASP A 95 12.00 12.36 0.93
C ASP A 95 10.48 12.15 0.99
N GLU A 96 9.72 12.90 0.18
CA GLU A 96 8.26 12.74 0.10
C GLU A 96 7.87 11.39 -0.49
N LEU A 97 8.59 10.92 -1.53
CA LEU A 97 8.39 9.60 -2.10
C LEU A 97 8.63 8.49 -1.07
N GLU A 98 9.66 8.63 -0.23
CA GLU A 98 9.93 7.67 0.84
C GLU A 98 8.79 7.64 1.87
N ARG A 99 8.31 8.81 2.32
CA ARG A 99 7.16 8.91 3.24
C ARG A 99 5.92 8.24 2.66
N VAL A 100 5.55 8.56 1.42
CA VAL A 100 4.37 7.95 0.77
C VAL A 100 4.58 6.44 0.58
N ALA A 101 5.78 5.99 0.27
CA ALA A 101 6.07 4.55 0.18
C ALA A 101 5.86 3.83 1.52
N GLN A 102 6.24 4.45 2.63
CA GLN A 102 5.98 3.91 3.98
C GLN A 102 4.48 3.87 4.29
N HIS A 103 3.72 4.90 3.93
CA HIS A 103 2.25 4.93 4.08
C HIS A 103 1.58 3.82 3.25
N VAL A 104 1.96 3.65 1.99
CA VAL A 104 1.44 2.57 1.12
C VAL A 104 1.72 1.18 1.74
N ALA A 105 2.93 0.98 2.29
CA ALA A 105 3.27 -0.26 2.97
C ALA A 105 2.46 -0.48 4.25
N GLY A 106 2.18 0.60 5.00
CA GLY A 106 1.30 0.60 6.18
C GLY A 106 -0.12 0.16 5.84
N HIS A 107 -0.78 0.87 4.90
CA HIS A 107 -2.12 0.51 4.45
C HIS A 107 -2.18 -0.91 3.90
N GLY A 108 -1.14 -1.37 3.19
CA GLY A 108 -1.08 -2.75 2.70
C GLY A 108 -1.00 -3.81 3.80
N ARG A 109 -0.44 -3.50 4.97
CA ARG A 109 -0.48 -4.40 6.14
C ARG A 109 -1.85 -4.39 6.81
N GLU A 110 -2.43 -3.20 7.00
CA GLU A 110 -3.76 -3.06 7.61
C GLU A 110 -4.86 -3.71 6.75
N LEU A 111 -4.81 -3.56 5.42
CA LEU A 111 -5.74 -4.23 4.50
C LEU A 111 -5.66 -5.75 4.61
N ARG A 112 -4.46 -6.31 4.79
CA ARG A 112 -4.28 -7.75 5.01
C ARG A 112 -4.90 -8.18 6.34
N ALA A 113 -4.66 -7.43 7.41
CA ALA A 113 -5.29 -7.72 8.70
C ALA A 113 -6.83 -7.70 8.62
N CYS A 114 -7.41 -6.70 7.94
CA CYS A 114 -8.86 -6.67 7.70
C CYS A 114 -9.34 -7.88 6.89
N TRP A 115 -8.60 -8.26 5.84
CA TRP A 115 -8.92 -9.43 5.03
C TRP A 115 -8.91 -10.73 5.85
N ASP A 116 -7.92 -10.92 6.70
CA ASP A 116 -7.80 -12.11 7.55
C ASP A 116 -8.98 -12.23 8.54
N VAL A 117 -9.41 -11.10 9.13
CA VAL A 117 -10.61 -11.05 9.99
C VAL A 117 -11.88 -11.42 9.21
N HIS A 118 -12.05 -10.89 7.99
CA HIS A 118 -13.19 -11.23 7.14
C HIS A 118 -13.18 -12.71 6.74
N LEU A 119 -12.01 -13.25 6.40
CA LEU A 119 -11.83 -14.65 6.04
C LEU A 119 -12.16 -15.57 7.23
N ALA A 120 -11.67 -15.25 8.42
CA ALA A 120 -12.01 -15.99 9.64
C ALA A 120 -13.53 -15.93 9.94
N GLY A 121 -14.15 -14.77 9.76
CA GLY A 121 -15.60 -14.61 9.88
C GLY A 121 -16.37 -15.49 8.89
N ALA A 122 -15.95 -15.53 7.62
CA ALA A 122 -16.55 -16.37 6.59
C ALA A 122 -16.42 -17.86 6.93
N TRP A 123 -15.25 -18.31 7.37
CA TRP A 123 -15.04 -19.69 7.82
C TRP A 123 -15.94 -20.07 8.99
N ARG A 124 -16.11 -19.19 9.99
CA ARG A 124 -17.04 -19.45 11.11
C ARG A 124 -18.47 -19.70 10.63
N ILE A 125 -18.93 -18.96 9.61
CA ILE A 125 -20.27 -19.16 9.00
C ILE A 125 -20.33 -20.53 8.32
N VAL A 126 -19.34 -20.87 7.49
CA VAL A 126 -19.26 -22.17 6.81
C VAL A 126 -19.29 -23.32 7.83
N HIS A 127 -18.45 -23.25 8.87
CA HIS A 127 -18.40 -24.25 9.93
C HIS A 127 -19.73 -24.38 10.69
N TYR A 128 -20.42 -23.26 10.96
CA TYR A 128 -21.73 -23.27 11.63
C TYR A 128 -22.77 -24.05 10.82
N TYR A 129 -22.89 -23.76 9.52
CA TYR A 129 -23.85 -24.46 8.65
C TYR A 129 -23.48 -25.93 8.44
N ALA A 130 -22.19 -26.24 8.25
CA ALA A 130 -21.72 -27.62 8.14
C ALA A 130 -22.07 -28.45 9.39
N ARG A 131 -21.86 -27.90 10.60
CA ARG A 131 -22.24 -28.57 11.86
C ARG A 131 -23.75 -28.77 11.98
N ARG A 132 -24.54 -27.77 11.56
CA ARG A 132 -26.01 -27.85 11.60
C ARG A 132 -26.54 -28.91 10.64
N GLU A 133 -26.00 -28.97 9.44
CA GLU A 133 -26.36 -29.97 8.44
C GLU A 133 -25.97 -31.38 8.90
N ALA A 134 -24.74 -31.58 9.37
CA ALA A 134 -24.30 -32.85 9.93
C ALA A 134 -25.19 -33.30 11.11
N GLY A 135 -25.59 -32.37 11.98
CA GLY A 135 -26.54 -32.65 13.07
C GLY A 135 -27.93 -33.06 12.58
N TYR A 136 -28.45 -32.41 11.53
CA TYR A 136 -29.72 -32.74 10.90
C TYR A 136 -29.68 -34.13 10.24
N LEU A 137 -28.65 -34.41 9.43
CA LEU A 137 -28.45 -35.71 8.79
C LEU A 137 -28.33 -36.83 9.82
N ARG A 138 -27.57 -36.61 10.90
CA ARG A 138 -27.45 -37.56 12.02
C ARG A 138 -28.78 -37.80 12.72
N SER A 139 -29.61 -36.75 12.88
CA SER A 139 -30.97 -36.89 13.43
C SER A 139 -31.90 -37.69 12.50
N LEU A 140 -31.83 -37.45 11.19
CA LEU A 140 -32.61 -38.19 10.19
C LEU A 140 -32.24 -39.67 10.16
N ALA A 141 -30.94 -39.99 10.12
CA ALA A 141 -30.45 -41.37 10.15
C ALA A 141 -30.89 -42.10 11.42
N ARG A 142 -30.89 -41.42 12.58
CA ARG A 142 -31.36 -42.00 13.86
C ARG A 142 -32.86 -42.27 13.89
N ARG A 143 -33.68 -41.45 13.23
CA ARG A 143 -35.15 -41.60 13.20
C ARG A 143 -35.60 -42.63 12.18
N ASN A 144 -34.87 -42.80 11.08
CA ASN A 144 -35.24 -43.66 9.95
C ASN A 144 -34.33 -44.89 9.83
N LYS A 145 -33.86 -45.45 10.96
CA LYS A 145 -32.93 -46.61 10.99
C LYS A 145 -33.40 -47.84 10.22
N ASN A 146 -34.71 -47.96 9.99
CA ASN A 146 -35.33 -49.11 9.32
C ASN A 146 -35.60 -48.84 7.83
N TRP A 147 -35.05 -47.76 7.26
CA TRP A 147 -35.24 -47.33 5.87
C TRP A 147 -33.90 -47.42 5.14
N PRO A 148 -33.54 -48.58 4.54
CA PRO A 148 -32.22 -48.85 4.00
C PRO A 148 -31.77 -47.82 2.96
N ASP A 149 -32.67 -47.46 2.03
CA ASP A 149 -32.42 -46.49 0.96
C ASP A 149 -32.10 -45.08 1.48
N VAL A 150 -32.67 -44.70 2.63
CA VAL A 150 -32.41 -43.41 3.29
C VAL A 150 -31.07 -43.42 4.01
N VAL A 151 -30.64 -44.57 4.54
CA VAL A 151 -29.35 -44.73 5.21
C VAL A 151 -28.21 -44.73 4.18
N GLU A 152 -28.39 -45.39 3.04
CA GLU A 152 -27.44 -45.44 1.92
C GLU A 152 -27.19 -44.05 1.30
N LEU A 153 -28.26 -43.23 1.15
CA LEU A 153 -28.15 -41.83 0.71
C LEU A 153 -27.43 -40.90 1.70
N LEU A 154 -27.41 -41.25 2.99
CA LEU A 154 -26.80 -40.46 4.06
C LEU A 154 -25.36 -40.91 4.41
N GLU A 155 -24.94 -42.07 3.90
CA GLU A 155 -23.64 -42.70 4.16
C GLU A 155 -22.43 -41.86 3.68
N PRO A 156 -22.46 -41.18 2.51
CA PRO A 156 -21.37 -40.30 2.07
C PRO A 156 -21.17 -39.06 2.95
N PHE A 157 -22.20 -38.69 3.72
CA PHE A 157 -22.22 -37.53 4.62
C PHE A 157 -22.11 -37.97 6.09
N GLY A 158 -21.39 -39.07 6.33
CA GLY A 158 -21.27 -39.77 7.60
C GLY A 158 -21.03 -38.88 8.83
N PRO A 159 -21.17 -39.44 10.05
CA PRO A 159 -21.16 -38.67 11.29
C PRO A 159 -19.83 -37.96 11.59
N GLU A 160 -18.77 -38.24 10.85
CA GLU A 160 -17.46 -37.64 11.06
C GLU A 160 -17.38 -36.31 10.31
N LEU A 161 -17.04 -35.26 11.06
CA LEU A 161 -16.70 -33.98 10.43
C LEU A 161 -15.46 -34.19 9.55
N PRO A 162 -15.36 -33.51 8.39
CA PRO A 162 -14.14 -33.54 7.59
C PRO A 162 -12.90 -33.23 8.44
N GLU A 163 -11.74 -33.82 8.13
CA GLU A 163 -10.51 -33.69 8.94
C GLU A 163 -10.07 -32.24 9.18
N TRP A 164 -10.38 -31.31 8.26
CA TRP A 164 -10.10 -29.88 8.42
C TRP A 164 -10.98 -29.17 9.47
N LEU A 165 -12.03 -29.84 9.96
CA LEU A 165 -12.99 -29.37 10.96
C LEU A 165 -12.73 -29.95 12.37
N THR A 166 -11.84 -30.95 12.46
CA THR A 166 -11.41 -31.58 13.73
C THR A 166 -10.13 -30.97 14.29
N VAL A 167 -9.49 -30.04 13.55
CA VAL A 167 -8.37 -29.25 14.07
C VAL A 167 -8.89 -28.37 15.22
N PRO A 168 -8.46 -28.61 16.47
CA PRO A 168 -8.82 -27.73 17.57
C PRO A 168 -8.26 -26.32 17.29
N PRO A 169 -8.98 -25.25 17.68
CA PRO A 169 -8.42 -23.91 17.63
C PRO A 169 -7.11 -23.89 18.42
N ASP A 170 -6.08 -23.26 17.87
CA ASP A 170 -4.77 -23.16 18.49
C ASP A 170 -4.93 -22.47 19.86
N PRO A 171 -4.58 -23.13 20.98
CA PRO A 171 -4.80 -22.59 22.33
C PRO A 171 -4.05 -21.27 22.57
N GLU A 172 -3.08 -20.92 21.73
CA GLU A 172 -2.35 -19.65 21.79
C GLU A 172 -3.20 -18.44 21.32
N THR A 173 -4.41 -18.65 20.79
CA THR A 173 -5.29 -17.57 20.34
C THR A 173 -6.32 -17.09 21.39
N GLU A 174 -6.39 -17.73 22.56
CA GLU A 174 -7.33 -17.38 23.65
C GLU A 174 -6.73 -16.46 24.72
N GLU A 175 -5.43 -16.11 24.63
CA GLU A 175 -4.77 -15.14 25.50
C GLU A 175 -4.47 -13.81 24.75
N ALA A 176 -5.51 -13.10 24.33
CA ALA A 176 -5.40 -11.66 24.09
C ALA A 176 -6.65 -10.97 24.67
N PRO A 177 -6.47 -9.97 25.56
CA PRO A 177 -7.55 -9.37 26.37
C PRO A 177 -8.59 -8.58 25.55
#